data_AF-B9DYZ8-F1
#
_entry.id   AF-B9DYZ8-F1
#
_cell.length_a   1.000
_cell.length_b   1.000
_cell.length_c   1.000
_cell.angle_alpha   90.00
_cell.angle_beta   90.00
_cell.angle_gamma   90.00
#
_symmetry.space_group_name_H-M   'P 1'
#
loop_
_entity.id
_entity.type
_entity.pdbx_description
1 polymer ?
#
loop_
_entity_poly.entity_id
_entity_poly.type
_entity_poly.pdbx_seq_one_letter_code
_entity_poly.pdbx_strand_id
1 'polypeptide(L)'
;MKKSVPAEIKKILNSNSQKLSYFVKWYVDSDRSEENYDKEIKSMCQVEYETAMSDWLLREDVQGAIKAYLKSVRNLKMLDIYNSMYDKAVNKSDVNSAKWCQDFLTSDFFESKEDEIDNYLSGINIPGLKRGDK
;
A
#
# COMPACT_ATOMS: atom_id res chain seq x y z
N MET A 1 -16.62 -0.85 9.31
CA MET A 1 -15.84 -2.11 9.32
C MET A 1 -14.39 -1.77 9.61
N LYS A 2 -13.80 -2.29 10.70
CA LYS A 2 -12.36 -2.14 10.98
C LYS A 2 -11.60 -2.90 9.89
N LYS A 3 -11.08 -2.20 8.87
CA LYS A 3 -10.28 -2.81 7.81
C LYS A 3 -8.98 -3.32 8.44
N SER A 4 -8.92 -4.62 8.74
CA SER A 4 -7.76 -5.25 9.37
C SER A 4 -6.54 -5.11 8.48
N VAL A 5 -5.40 -4.74 9.06
CA VAL A 5 -4.12 -4.68 8.36
C VAL A 5 -3.67 -6.12 8.01
N PRO A 6 -3.26 -6.40 6.76
CA PRO A 6 -2.76 -7.71 6.35
C PRO A 6 -1.70 -8.27 7.31
N ALA A 7 -1.78 -9.57 7.61
CA ALA A 7 -0.96 -10.21 8.63
C ALA A 7 0.55 -10.21 8.26
N GLU A 8 0.85 -10.10 6.97
CA GLU A 8 2.17 -10.11 6.36
C GLU A 8 2.94 -8.83 6.68
N ILE A 9 2.26 -7.68 6.72
CA ILE A 9 2.87 -6.38 7.05
C ILE A 9 3.35 -6.36 8.49
N LYS A 10 2.59 -7.00 9.39
CA LYS A 10 2.95 -7.09 10.81
C LYS A 10 4.23 -7.90 11.05
N LYS A 11 4.63 -8.76 10.11
CA LYS A 11 5.87 -9.57 10.20
C LYS A 11 7.13 -8.77 9.81
N ILE A 12 6.98 -7.70 9.03
CA ILE A 12 8.09 -6.82 8.62
C ILE A 12 8.44 -5.83 9.74
N LEU A 13 7.45 -5.46 10.55
CA LEU A 13 7.58 -4.48 11.62
C LEU A 13 8.16 -5.11 12.89
N ASN A 14 9.21 -4.50 13.44
CA ASN A 14 9.75 -4.87 14.76
C ASN A 14 8.82 -4.35 15.89
N SER A 15 9.20 -4.55 17.16
CA SER A 15 8.43 -4.18 18.39
C SER A 15 7.47 -2.97 18.24
N ASN A 16 6.27 -3.08 18.80
CA ASN A 16 5.08 -2.22 18.53
C ASN A 16 4.45 -2.41 17.13
N SER A 17 4.53 -3.61 16.57
CA SER A 17 4.02 -3.96 15.23
C SER A 17 2.56 -3.56 14.99
N GLN A 18 1.70 -3.56 16.02
CA GLN A 18 0.29 -3.19 15.86
C GLN A 18 0.08 -1.70 15.58
N LYS A 19 0.73 -0.80 16.33
CA LYS A 19 0.59 0.66 16.13
C LYS A 19 1.15 1.08 14.78
N LEU A 20 2.35 0.60 14.48
CA LEU A 20 3.02 0.83 13.19
C LEU A 20 2.20 0.28 12.02
N SER A 21 1.50 -0.83 12.19
CA SER A 21 0.65 -1.38 11.13
C SER A 21 -0.51 -0.46 10.75
N TYR A 22 -1.09 0.26 11.72
CA TYR A 22 -2.13 1.27 11.44
C TYR A 22 -1.54 2.46 10.69
N PHE A 23 -0.37 2.94 11.12
CA PHE A 23 0.33 4.02 10.43
C PHE A 23 0.69 3.64 8.98
N VAL A 24 1.28 2.47 8.75
CA VAL A 24 1.63 1.98 7.39
C VAL A 24 0.41 1.93 6.48
N LYS A 25 -0.69 1.36 6.97
CA LYS A 25 -1.93 1.27 6.20
C LYS A 25 -2.48 2.66 5.86
N TRP A 26 -2.58 3.52 6.87
CA TRP A 26 -3.06 4.89 6.71
C TRP A 26 -2.19 5.67 5.72
N TYR A 27 -0.87 5.60 5.86
CA TYR A 27 0.08 6.31 5.01
C TYR A 27 -0.07 5.95 3.52
N VAL A 28 -0.45 4.71 3.21
CA VAL A 28 -0.67 4.28 1.83
C VAL A 28 -2.08 4.60 1.33
N ASP A 29 -3.08 4.56 2.20
CA ASP A 29 -4.49 4.66 1.80
C ASP A 29 -5.11 6.06 1.95
N SER A 30 -4.46 7.00 2.63
CA SER A 30 -5.01 8.33 2.96
C SER A 30 -4.33 9.49 2.21
N ASP A 31 -4.88 10.70 2.40
CA ASP A 31 -4.32 11.97 1.93
C ASP A 31 -3.11 12.47 2.75
N ARG A 32 -2.77 11.75 3.83
CA ARG A 32 -1.64 12.02 4.74
C ARG A 32 -1.69 13.37 5.46
N SER A 33 -2.82 14.05 5.46
CA SER A 33 -2.98 15.28 6.25
C SER A 33 -3.00 14.98 7.75
N GLU A 34 -2.52 15.93 8.55
CA GLU A 34 -2.60 15.86 10.02
C GLU A 34 -4.06 15.71 10.49
N GLU A 35 -4.99 16.45 9.87
CA GLU A 35 -6.42 16.33 10.15
C GLU A 35 -6.93 14.89 9.95
N ASN A 36 -6.56 14.26 8.84
CA ASN A 36 -6.95 12.88 8.55
C ASN A 36 -6.29 11.90 9.53
N TYR A 37 -5.02 12.10 9.87
CA TYR A 37 -4.31 11.28 10.86
C TYR A 37 -5.02 11.32 12.23
N ASP A 38 -5.30 12.54 12.71
CA ASP A 38 -5.92 12.80 13.99
C ASP A 38 -7.31 12.18 14.09
N LYS A 39 -8.08 12.30 13.02
CA LYS A 39 -9.43 11.73 12.91
C LYS A 39 -9.41 10.20 12.84
N GLU A 40 -8.55 9.62 12.01
CA GLU A 40 -8.68 8.21 11.63
C GLU A 40 -7.83 7.25 12.46
N ILE A 41 -6.59 7.65 12.85
CA ILE A 41 -5.62 6.70 13.43
C ILE A 41 -4.86 7.17 14.66
N LYS A 42 -4.93 8.44 15.08
CA LYS A 42 -4.21 8.94 16.27
C LYS A 42 -4.50 8.13 17.52
N SER A 43 -5.76 7.79 17.78
CA SER A 43 -6.14 6.98 18.96
C SER A 43 -5.53 5.57 18.95
N MET A 44 -5.24 5.02 17.76
CA MET A 44 -4.65 3.69 17.58
C MET A 44 -3.13 3.74 17.66
N CYS A 45 -2.52 4.80 17.11
CA CYS A 45 -1.07 4.99 17.12
C CYS A 45 -0.57 5.49 18.46
N GLN A 46 -1.37 6.29 19.18
CA GLN A 46 -1.04 6.90 20.46
C GLN A 46 0.28 7.69 20.44
N VAL A 47 0.55 8.35 19.31
CA VAL A 47 1.64 9.31 19.11
C VAL A 47 1.10 10.46 18.26
N GLU A 48 1.67 11.65 18.44
CA GLU A 48 1.34 12.82 17.62
C GLU A 48 1.78 12.62 16.17
N TYR A 49 1.11 13.33 15.27
CA TYR A 49 1.35 13.25 13.83
C TYR A 49 2.81 13.54 13.49
N GLU A 50 3.39 14.59 14.10
CA GLU A 50 4.79 14.98 13.91
C GLU A 50 5.73 13.82 14.24
N THR A 51 5.54 13.17 15.39
CA THR A 51 6.35 12.02 15.81
C THR A 51 6.21 10.85 14.83
N ALA A 52 4.99 10.54 14.37
CA ALA A 52 4.80 9.49 13.38
C ALA A 52 5.52 9.80 12.06
N MET A 53 5.48 11.05 11.62
CA MET A 53 6.07 11.48 10.35
C MET A 53 7.58 11.71 10.41
N SER A 54 8.12 12.18 11.53
CA SER A 54 9.56 12.42 11.71
C SER A 54 10.31 11.16 12.12
N ASP A 55 9.74 10.34 13.00
CA ASP A 55 10.49 9.25 13.62
C ASP A 55 10.13 7.92 12.98
N TRP A 56 8.83 7.60 12.86
CA TRP A 56 8.44 6.29 12.34
C TRP A 56 8.70 6.15 10.85
N LEU A 57 8.42 7.19 10.07
CA LEU A 57 8.62 7.16 8.62
C LEU A 57 10.10 6.95 8.23
N LEU A 58 11.04 7.37 9.09
CA LEU A 58 12.48 7.19 8.85
C LEU A 58 12.99 5.79 9.21
N ARG A 59 12.20 4.97 9.90
CA ARG A 59 12.61 3.60 10.23
C ARG A 59 12.59 2.70 9.00
N GLU A 60 13.65 1.93 8.81
CA GLU A 60 13.78 0.98 7.69
C GLU A 60 12.66 -0.07 7.67
N ASP A 61 12.24 -0.58 8.83
CA ASP A 61 11.18 -1.58 8.93
C ASP A 61 9.81 -1.01 8.51
N VAL A 62 9.54 0.24 8.86
CA VAL A 62 8.32 0.96 8.44
C VAL A 62 8.34 1.23 6.93
N GLN A 63 9.47 1.69 6.38
CA GLN A 63 9.61 1.91 4.93
C GLN A 63 9.46 0.61 4.14
N GLY A 64 10.06 -0.48 4.64
CA GLY A 64 9.90 -1.82 4.09
C GLY A 64 8.43 -2.28 4.10
N ALA A 65 7.72 -2.04 5.20
CA ALA A 65 6.31 -2.34 5.34
C ALA A 65 5.41 -1.50 4.41
N ILE A 66 5.70 -0.20 4.25
CA ILE A 66 5.02 0.68 3.29
C ILE A 66 5.20 0.17 1.87
N LYS A 67 6.44 -0.21 1.48
CA LYS A 67 6.73 -0.75 0.16
C LYS A 67 5.98 -2.06 -0.09
N ALA A 68 5.97 -2.97 0.88
CA ALA A 68 5.25 -4.24 0.78
C ALA A 68 3.73 -4.01 0.63
N TYR A 69 3.15 -3.12 1.44
CA TYR A 69 1.73 -2.82 1.36
C TYR A 69 1.38 -2.12 0.03
N LEU A 70 2.17 -1.14 -0.40
CA LEU A 70 2.00 -0.47 -1.69
C LEU A 70 2.05 -1.48 -2.85
N LYS A 71 2.95 -2.47 -2.80
CA LYS A 71 3.03 -3.54 -3.81
C LYS A 71 1.76 -4.39 -3.82
N SER A 72 1.21 -4.73 -2.65
CA SER A 72 -0.03 -5.50 -2.54
C SER A 72 -1.28 -4.78 -3.05
N VAL A 73 -1.32 -3.44 -2.95
CA VAL A 73 -2.46 -2.63 -3.41
C VAL A 73 -2.20 -1.93 -4.75
N ARG A 74 -1.04 -2.19 -5.39
CA ARG A 74 -0.60 -1.51 -6.62
C ARG A 74 -1.65 -1.59 -7.71
N ASN A 75 -2.23 -2.77 -7.92
CA ASN A 75 -3.19 -2.98 -8.99
C ASN A 75 -4.49 -2.20 -8.76
N LEU A 76 -4.97 -2.15 -7.51
CA LEU A 76 -6.14 -1.34 -7.15
C LEU A 76 -5.87 0.15 -7.37
N LYS A 77 -4.70 0.65 -6.96
CA LYS A 77 -4.33 2.06 -7.18
C LYS A 77 -4.19 2.40 -8.66
N MET A 78 -3.67 1.49 -9.48
CA MET A 78 -3.61 1.69 -10.93
C MET A 78 -5.02 1.72 -11.56
N LEU A 79 -5.96 0.93 -11.05
CA LEU A 79 -7.36 1.00 -11.46
C LEU A 79 -8.00 2.35 -11.10
N ASP A 80 -7.69 2.89 -9.92
CA ASP A 80 -8.17 4.23 -9.51
C ASP A 80 -7.65 5.32 -10.45
N ILE A 81 -6.37 5.24 -10.85
CA ILE A 81 -5.79 6.14 -11.86
C ILE A 81 -6.51 5.97 -13.20
N TYR A 82 -6.72 4.73 -13.66
CA TYR A 82 -7.44 4.47 -14.89
C TYR A 82 -8.84 5.08 -14.89
N ASN A 83 -9.60 4.92 -13.81
CA ASN A 83 -10.93 5.52 -13.67
C ASN A 83 -10.87 7.05 -13.71
N SER A 84 -9.88 7.67 -13.06
CA SER A 84 -9.69 9.13 -13.08
C SER A 84 -9.33 9.66 -14.47
N MET A 85 -8.47 8.96 -15.19
CA MET A 85 -8.07 9.33 -16.55
C MET A 85 -9.23 9.11 -17.53
N TYR A 86 -9.98 8.02 -17.38
CA TYR A 86 -11.17 7.76 -18.18
C TYR A 86 -12.23 8.85 -17.99
N ASP A 87 -12.51 9.26 -16.74
CA ASP A 87 -13.43 10.37 -16.46
C ASP A 87 -13.00 11.67 -17.16
N LYS A 88 -11.71 12.03 -17.08
CA LYS A 88 -11.18 13.21 -17.79
C LYS A 88 -11.32 13.08 -19.31
N ALA A 89 -11.04 11.91 -19.86
CA ALA A 89 -11.17 11.64 -21.29
C ALA A 89 -12.62 11.82 -21.77
N VAL A 90 -13.58 11.22 -21.06
CA VAL A 90 -14.99 11.17 -21.47
C VAL A 90 -15.73 12.46 -21.14
N ASN A 91 -15.59 12.96 -19.91
CA ASN A 91 -16.42 14.05 -19.40
C ASN A 91 -15.76 15.43 -19.54
N LYS A 92 -14.44 15.49 -19.77
CA LYS A 92 -13.69 16.75 -19.91
C LYS A 92 -13.01 16.90 -21.26
N SER A 93 -13.25 15.97 -22.18
CA SER A 93 -12.68 15.96 -23.54
C SER A 93 -11.14 16.05 -23.55
N ASP A 94 -10.49 15.50 -22.52
CA ASP A 94 -9.02 15.52 -22.40
C ASP A 94 -8.39 14.41 -23.26
N VAL A 95 -7.88 14.82 -24.42
CA VAL A 95 -7.24 13.94 -25.42
C VAL A 95 -5.98 13.26 -24.85
N ASN A 96 -5.25 13.91 -23.94
CA ASN A 96 -4.08 13.28 -23.31
C ASN A 96 -4.51 12.16 -22.38
N SER A 97 -5.60 12.36 -21.65
CA SER A 97 -6.18 11.32 -20.80
C SER A 97 -6.73 10.15 -21.63
N ALA A 98 -7.35 10.43 -22.78
CA ALA A 98 -7.79 9.40 -23.73
C ALA A 98 -6.62 8.56 -24.25
N LYS A 99 -5.51 9.22 -24.64
CA LYS A 99 -4.28 8.54 -25.08
C LYS A 99 -3.68 7.67 -23.97
N TRP A 100 -3.59 8.20 -22.75
CA TRP A 100 -3.09 7.43 -21.61
C TRP A 100 -3.93 6.17 -21.35
N CYS A 101 -5.27 6.27 -21.44
CA CYS A 101 -6.15 5.10 -21.30
C CYS A 101 -5.90 4.05 -22.39
N GLN A 102 -5.68 4.47 -23.64
CA GLN A 102 -5.33 3.56 -24.73
C GLN A 102 -4.01 2.84 -24.44
N ASP A 103 -2.98 3.59 -24.05
CA ASP A 103 -1.65 3.04 -23.73
C ASP A 103 -1.73 2.05 -22.56
N PHE A 104 -2.53 2.36 -21.53
CA PHE A 104 -2.76 1.49 -20.37
C PHE A 104 -3.45 0.18 -20.75
N LEU A 105 -4.46 0.21 -21.62
CA LEU A 105 -5.15 -0.99 -22.10
C LEU A 105 -4.22 -1.93 -22.88
N THR A 106 -3.19 -1.38 -23.52
CA THR A 106 -2.16 -2.15 -24.24
C THR A 106 -0.96 -2.55 -23.38
N SER A 107 -0.96 -2.21 -22.09
CA SER A 107 0.13 -2.55 -21.18
C SER A 107 -0.04 -3.94 -20.56
N ASP A 108 1.05 -4.49 -20.03
CA ASP A 108 1.09 -5.76 -19.27
C ASP A 108 0.24 -5.74 -17.98
N PHE A 109 -0.48 -4.66 -17.68
CA PHE A 109 -1.30 -4.57 -16.47
C PHE A 109 -2.40 -5.63 -16.42
N PHE A 110 -3.01 -5.94 -17.57
CA PHE A 110 -4.03 -6.97 -17.69
C PHE A 110 -3.44 -8.37 -17.96
N GLU A 111 -2.11 -8.48 -18.09
CA GLU A 111 -1.43 -9.75 -18.19
C GLU A 111 -1.20 -10.34 -16.79
N SER A 112 -1.49 -11.63 -16.63
CA SER A 112 -1.38 -12.33 -15.34
C SER A 112 0.09 -12.52 -14.95
N LYS A 113 0.69 -11.55 -14.27
CA LYS A 113 1.99 -11.71 -13.59
C LYS A 113 1.77 -12.15 -12.13
N GLU A 114 1.30 -13.38 -11.94
CA GLU A 114 1.18 -14.01 -10.61
C GLU A 114 2.54 -14.14 -9.90
N ASP A 115 3.65 -14.18 -10.65
CA ASP A 115 4.93 -14.68 -10.12
C ASP A 115 5.79 -13.68 -9.31
N GLU A 116 5.58 -12.37 -9.38
CA GLU A 116 6.54 -11.41 -8.81
C GLU A 116 6.43 -11.17 -7.29
N ILE A 117 5.25 -11.39 -6.71
CA ILE A 117 5.05 -11.24 -5.26
C ILE A 117 5.48 -12.52 -4.55
N ASP A 118 5.13 -13.68 -5.10
CA ASP A 118 5.51 -14.99 -4.56
C ASP A 118 7.02 -15.21 -4.60
N ASN A 119 7.69 -14.82 -5.69
CA ASN A 119 9.15 -14.90 -5.79
C ASN A 119 9.86 -13.97 -4.78
N TYR A 120 9.31 -12.78 -4.51
CA TYR A 120 9.88 -11.85 -3.54
C TYR A 120 9.71 -12.32 -2.09
N LEU A 121 8.57 -12.95 -1.77
CA LEU A 121 8.32 -13.53 -0.44
C LEU A 121 9.08 -14.83 -0.20
N SER A 122 9.45 -15.56 -1.26
CA SER A 122 10.23 -16.80 -1.17
C SER A 122 11.70 -16.58 -0.73
N GLY A 123 12.24 -15.38 -0.91
CA GLY A 123 13.61 -15.01 -0.52
C GLY A 123 13.75 -14.47 0.91
N ILE A 124 12.65 -14.24 1.61
CA ILE A 124 12.66 -13.80 3.02
C ILE A 124 12.53 -15.07 3.87
N ASN A 125 13.66 -15.56 4.40
CA ASN A 125 13.66 -16.68 5.34
C ASN A 125 13.08 -16.22 6.69
N ILE A 126 11.75 -16.29 6.82
CA ILE A 126 11.04 -16.00 8.07
C ILE A 126 11.10 -17.28 8.93
N PRO A 127 11.83 -17.30 10.06
CA PRO A 127 11.87 -18.45 10.95
C PRO A 127 10.46 -18.67 11.52
N GLY A 128 9.76 -19.68 11.00
CA GLY A 128 8.38 -20.00 11.40
C GLY A 128 7.48 -20.56 10.30
N LEU A 129 7.87 -20.43 9.02
CA LEU A 129 7.20 -21.10 7.90
C LEU A 129 8.02 -22.32 7.45
N LYS A 130 8.01 -23.40 8.23
CA LYS A 130 8.26 -24.72 7.64
C LYS A 130 7.00 -25.06 6.83
N ARG A 131 7.13 -25.13 5.50
CA ARG A 131 6.15 -25.82 4.65
C ARG A 131 5.98 -27.21 5.24
N GLY A 132 4.80 -27.50 5.76
CA GLY A 132 4.42 -28.87 6.06
C GLY A 132 4.25 -29.55 4.71
N ASP A 133 5.23 -30.36 4.32
CA ASP A 133 5.04 -31.36 3.28
C ASP A 133 3.90 -32.28 3.72
N LYS A 134 2.76 -32.18 3.03
CA LYS A 134 1.85 -33.29 2.74
C LYS A 134 1.09 -32.99 1.44
#